data_AF-A0ABD5DD23-F1
#
_entry.id   AF-A0ABD5DD23-F1
#
_cell.length_a   1.000
_cell.length_b   1.000
_cell.length_c   1.000
_cell.angle_alpha   90.00
_cell.angle_beta   90.00
_cell.angle_gamma   90.00
#
_symmetry.space_group_name_H-M   'P 1'
#
loop_
_entity.id
_entity.type
_entity.pdbx_description
1 polymer ?
#
loop_
_entity_poly.entity_id
_entity_poly.type
_entity_poly.pdbx_seq_one_letter_code
_entity_poly.pdbx_strand_id
1 'polypeptide(L)'
;LWQRDKELWLFPLALEPLFGKVRFSRIGVRLAERHNKGYRWQHEAVIAFAAPQRAFELSQEEAEEWYRGRDVYPQTAPGQDETIVTFQGVPLGLAKRVGSRLKNSYPRELVRDGKLFAGKV
;
A
#
# COMPACT_ATOMS: atom_id res chain seq x y z
N LEU A 1 15.41 10.53 -6.75
CA LEU A 1 14.86 9.17 -6.97
C LEU A 1 15.88 8.38 -7.76
N TRP A 2 16.04 7.10 -7.43
CA TRP A 2 16.98 6.19 -8.09
C TRP A 2 16.19 5.14 -8.86
N GLN A 3 16.74 4.68 -9.98
CA GLN A 3 16.10 3.70 -10.85
C GLN A 3 17.04 2.54 -11.16
N ARG A 4 16.50 1.33 -11.16
CA ARG A 4 17.17 0.13 -11.66
C ARG A 4 16.17 -0.68 -12.47
N ASP A 5 16.44 -0.88 -13.75
CA ASP A 5 15.51 -1.48 -14.71
C ASP A 5 14.14 -0.80 -14.68
N LYS A 6 13.11 -1.52 -14.20
CA LYS A 6 11.73 -1.02 -14.02
C LYS A 6 11.46 -0.55 -12.59
N GLU A 7 12.36 -0.76 -11.65
CA GLU A 7 12.17 -0.43 -10.25
C GLU A 7 12.50 1.05 -10.00
N LEU A 8 11.61 1.73 -9.28
CA LEU A 8 11.84 3.06 -8.74
C LEU A 8 12.07 2.96 -7.24
N TRP A 9 13.11 3.65 -6.76
CA TRP A 9 13.56 3.62 -5.39
C TRP A 9 13.76 5.04 -4.83
N LEU A 10 13.49 5.18 -3.54
CA LEU A 10 13.83 6.35 -2.75
C LEU A 10 14.95 5.97 -1.78
N PHE A 11 16.17 6.39 -2.07
CA PHE A 11 17.31 6.27 -1.15
C PHE A 11 17.44 7.54 -0.29
N PRO A 12 17.95 7.41 0.94
CA PRO A 12 18.29 8.57 1.75
C PRO A 12 19.56 9.25 1.22
N LEU A 13 19.50 10.57 1.02
CA LEU A 13 20.65 11.37 0.53
C LEU A 13 21.89 11.23 1.43
N ALA A 14 21.69 11.07 2.74
CA ALA A 14 22.78 10.90 3.71
C ALA A 14 23.66 9.66 3.46
N LEU A 15 23.20 8.67 2.67
CA LEU A 15 23.96 7.46 2.34
C LEU A 15 24.76 7.56 1.04
N GLU A 16 24.59 8.62 0.24
CA GLU A 16 25.34 8.81 -1.02
C GLU A 16 26.86 8.66 -0.86
N PRO A 17 27.52 9.19 0.20
CA PRO A 17 28.97 9.04 0.38
C PRO A 17 29.46 7.60 0.55
N LEU A 18 28.56 6.65 0.81
CA LEU A 18 28.86 5.23 1.02
C LEU A 18 28.67 4.39 -0.25
N PHE A 19 28.11 4.96 -1.32
CA PHE A 19 27.88 4.23 -2.56
C PHE A 19 29.22 3.77 -3.17
N GLY A 20 29.27 2.49 -3.55
CA GLY A 20 30.51 1.84 -4.04
C GLY A 20 31.51 1.44 -2.95
N LYS A 21 31.35 1.89 -1.70
CA LYS A 21 32.22 1.53 -0.57
C LYS A 21 31.68 0.36 0.25
N VAL A 22 30.36 0.22 0.30
CA VAL A 22 29.66 -0.82 1.05
C VAL A 22 28.62 -1.47 0.16
N ARG A 23 28.46 -2.79 0.28
CA ARG A 23 27.38 -3.53 -0.36
C ARG A 23 26.14 -3.48 0.53
N PHE A 24 25.12 -2.76 0.10
CA PHE A 24 23.84 -2.70 0.79
C PHE A 24 22.98 -3.93 0.45
N SER A 25 22.47 -4.62 1.47
CA SER A 25 21.47 -5.69 1.27
C SER A 25 20.11 -5.12 0.84
N ARG A 26 19.72 -4.00 1.45
CA ARG A 26 18.55 -3.20 1.09
C ARG A 26 18.88 -1.74 1.39
N ILE A 27 18.52 -0.84 0.49
CA ILE A 27 18.73 0.60 0.67
C ILE A 27 17.45 1.35 0.35
N GLY A 28 17.00 2.18 1.30
CA GLY A 28 15.80 2.98 1.16
C GLY A 28 14.52 2.16 0.95
N VAL A 29 13.52 2.80 0.33
CA VAL A 29 12.20 2.22 0.08
C VAL A 29 11.99 2.05 -1.41
N ARG A 30 11.55 0.86 -1.83
CA ARG A 30 11.10 0.65 -3.21
C ARG A 30 9.74 1.30 -3.38
N LEU A 31 9.66 2.29 -4.25
CA LEU A 31 8.42 3.07 -4.46
C LEU A 31 7.44 2.33 -5.35
N ALA A 32 7.90 1.93 -6.54
CA ALA A 32 7.04 1.37 -7.55
C ALA A 32 7.82 0.53 -8.56
N GLU A 33 7.10 -0.20 -9.39
CA GLU A 33 7.62 -0.80 -10.62
C GLU A 33 6.91 -0.22 -11.84
N ARG A 34 7.66 0.14 -12.87
CA ARG A 34 7.14 0.67 -14.13
C ARG A 34 6.57 -0.45 -14.99
N HIS A 35 5.35 -0.26 -15.47
CA HIS A 35 4.67 -1.10 -16.45
C HIS A 35 4.25 -0.26 -17.67
N ASN A 36 3.80 -0.91 -18.75
CA ASN A 36 3.48 -0.25 -20.02
C ASN A 36 2.44 0.89 -19.90
N LYS A 37 1.59 0.87 -18.87
CA LYS A 37 0.51 1.84 -18.65
C LYS A 37 0.62 2.59 -17.32
N GLY A 38 1.82 2.72 -16.75
CA GLY A 38 2.04 3.49 -15.53
C GLY A 38 2.89 2.76 -14.49
N TYR A 39 2.54 2.92 -13.22
CA TYR A 39 3.31 2.40 -12.10
C TYR A 39 2.48 1.44 -11.25
N ARG A 40 3.11 0.35 -10.82
CA ARG A 40 2.61 -0.50 -9.74
C ARG A 40 3.30 -0.10 -8.45
N TRP A 41 2.60 0.69 -7.64
CA TRP A 41 3.07 1.12 -6.33
C TRP A 41 3.30 -0.08 -5.40
N GLN A 42 4.37 -0.02 -4.61
CA GLN A 42 4.65 -1.02 -3.58
C GLN A 42 3.88 -0.69 -2.31
N HIS A 43 3.42 -1.73 -1.62
CA HIS A 43 2.71 -1.58 -0.35
C HIS A 43 3.52 -0.76 0.67
N GLU A 44 4.81 -1.07 0.84
CA GLU A 44 5.72 -0.34 1.75
C GLU A 44 5.73 1.18 1.49
N ALA A 45 5.73 1.59 0.22
CA ALA A 45 5.72 3.00 -0.15
C ALA A 45 4.38 3.69 0.19
N VAL A 46 3.26 2.96 0.04
CA VAL A 46 1.94 3.45 0.44
C VAL A 46 1.90 3.64 1.96
N ILE A 47 2.36 2.67 2.74
CA ILE A 47 2.38 2.78 4.20
C ILE A 47 3.27 3.93 4.68
N ALA A 48 4.45 4.09 4.08
CA ALA A 48 5.43 5.09 4.51
C ALA A 48 5.08 6.53 4.10
N PHE A 49 4.45 6.73 2.94
CA PHE A 49 4.36 8.06 2.31
C PHE A 49 2.94 8.50 1.90
N ALA A 50 1.92 7.65 2.03
CA ALA A 50 0.57 8.03 1.65
C ALA A 50 0.03 9.17 2.54
N ALA A 51 -0.48 10.22 1.91
CA ALA A 51 -1.21 11.28 2.60
C ALA A 51 -2.71 10.94 2.69
N PRO A 52 -3.37 11.12 3.84
CA PRO A 52 -4.76 10.72 4.04
C PRO A 52 -5.78 11.66 3.39
N GLN A 53 -5.34 12.77 2.78
CA GLN A 53 -6.22 13.85 2.30
C GLN A 53 -7.20 13.43 1.18
N ARG A 54 -7.08 12.20 0.64
CA ARG A 54 -8.02 11.58 -0.29
C ARG A 54 -8.20 10.08 -0.04
N ALA A 55 -7.96 9.64 1.20
CA ALA A 55 -8.14 8.24 1.56
C ALA A 55 -9.63 7.89 1.66
N PHE A 56 -9.92 6.62 1.39
CA PHE A 56 -11.20 5.99 1.63
C PHE A 56 -11.13 5.22 2.95
N GLU A 57 -11.82 5.74 3.96
CA GLU A 57 -11.88 5.13 5.29
C GLU A 57 -12.76 3.88 5.24
N LEU A 58 -12.18 2.74 5.59
CA LEU A 58 -12.90 1.47 5.74
C LEU A 58 -13.63 1.43 7.08
N SER A 59 -14.80 0.83 7.10
CA SER A 59 -15.41 0.33 8.33
C SER A 59 -14.57 -0.80 8.93
N GLN A 60 -14.88 -1.18 10.18
CA GLN A 60 -14.18 -2.28 10.85
C GLN A 60 -14.35 -3.61 10.10
N GLU A 61 -15.55 -3.89 9.63
CA GLU A 61 -15.87 -5.11 8.88
C GLU A 61 -15.10 -5.16 7.56
N GLU A 62 -15.03 -4.04 6.85
CA GLU A 62 -14.29 -3.93 5.60
C GLU A 62 -12.77 -4.02 5.81
N ALA A 63 -12.25 -3.42 6.88
CA ALA A 63 -10.86 -3.54 7.27
C ALA A 63 -10.50 -5.00 7.64
N GLU A 64 -11.42 -5.73 8.27
CA GLU A 64 -11.26 -7.14 8.58
C GLU A 64 -11.11 -7.98 7.31
N GLU A 65 -11.99 -7.78 6.34
CA GLU A 65 -11.90 -8.44 5.03
C GLU A 65 -10.63 -8.03 4.28
N TRP A 66 -10.21 -6.76 4.39
CA TRP A 66 -8.96 -6.28 3.80
C TRP A 66 -7.74 -7.03 4.35
N TYR A 67 -7.62 -7.16 5.68
CA TYR A 67 -6.54 -7.91 6.34
C TYR A 67 -6.58 -9.41 6.05
N ARG A 68 -7.74 -9.96 5.72
CA ARG A 68 -7.91 -11.34 5.20
C ARG A 68 -7.54 -11.48 3.72
N GLY A 69 -7.05 -10.41 3.07
CA GLY A 69 -6.67 -10.41 1.66
C GLY A 69 -7.86 -10.49 0.71
N ARG A 70 -9.07 -10.12 1.17
CA ARG A 70 -10.30 -10.16 0.38
C ARG A 70 -10.66 -8.78 -0.15
N ASP A 71 -11.34 -8.79 -1.29
CA ASP A 71 -11.90 -7.57 -1.89
C ASP A 71 -13.00 -7.00 -0.99
N VAL A 72 -13.15 -5.68 -1.00
CA VAL A 72 -14.12 -4.95 -0.18
C VAL A 72 -15.24 -4.41 -1.06
N TYR A 73 -16.47 -4.39 -0.54
CA TYR A 73 -17.67 -3.95 -1.26
C TYR A 73 -18.36 -2.81 -0.50
N PRO A 74 -17.83 -1.58 -0.60
CA PRO A 74 -18.38 -0.47 0.16
C PRO A 74 -19.74 -0.06 -0.38
N GLN A 75 -20.64 0.37 0.52
CA GLN A 75 -21.95 0.90 0.13
C GLN A 75 -21.80 2.14 -0.77
N THR A 76 -20.84 3.01 -0.45
CA THR A 76 -20.47 4.17 -1.26
C THR A 76 -19.06 3.97 -1.80
N ALA A 77 -18.93 3.83 -3.13
CA ALA A 77 -17.63 3.68 -3.75
C ALA A 77 -16.88 5.03 -3.79
N PRO A 78 -15.53 5.03 -3.67
CA PRO A 78 -14.74 6.22 -3.92
C PRO A 78 -14.93 6.71 -5.36
N GLY A 79 -14.85 8.03 -5.54
CA GLY A 79 -14.96 8.66 -6.86
C GLY A 79 -13.78 8.37 -7.79
N GLN A 80 -12.65 7.91 -7.27
CA GLN A 80 -11.42 7.64 -8.02
C GLN A 80 -11.25 6.15 -8.32
N ASP A 81 -10.58 5.85 -9.44
CA ASP A 81 -10.25 4.49 -9.86
C ASP A 81 -9.20 3.83 -8.95
N GLU A 82 -8.29 4.61 -8.39
CA GLU A 82 -7.32 4.18 -7.39
C GLU A 82 -7.45 5.07 -6.15
N THR A 83 -7.49 4.45 -4.97
CA THR A 83 -7.63 5.17 -3.70
C THR A 83 -6.75 4.54 -2.64
N ILE A 84 -6.22 5.37 -1.73
CA ILE A 84 -5.61 4.86 -0.50
C ILE A 84 -6.77 4.40 0.39
N VAL A 85 -6.71 3.19 0.90
CA VAL A 85 -7.65 2.73 1.94
C VAL A 85 -7.02 2.94 3.31
N THR A 86 -7.80 3.46 4.25
CA THR A 86 -7.39 3.69 5.64
C THR A 86 -8.31 2.98 6.60
N PHE A 87 -7.81 2.72 7.80
CA PHE A 87 -8.63 2.33 8.95
C PHE A 87 -8.08 3.02 10.19
N GLN A 88 -8.95 3.69 10.93
CA GLN A 88 -8.61 4.59 12.03
C GLN A 88 -7.61 5.68 11.61
N GLY A 89 -7.76 6.18 10.39
CA GLY A 89 -6.86 7.19 9.81
C GLY A 89 -5.46 6.67 9.45
N VAL A 90 -5.18 5.37 9.60
CA VAL A 90 -3.90 4.76 9.24
C VAL A 90 -4.00 4.10 7.85
N PRO A 91 -3.06 4.36 6.92
CA PRO A 91 -3.04 3.71 5.62
C PRO A 91 -2.93 2.19 5.73
N LEU A 92 -3.77 1.47 5.00
CA LEU A 92 -3.74 0.00 4.88
C LEU A 92 -3.24 -0.48 3.51
N GLY A 93 -3.28 0.38 2.50
CA GLY A 93 -2.83 0.04 1.15
C GLY A 93 -3.50 0.86 0.07
N LEU A 94 -3.18 0.54 -1.19
CA LEU A 94 -3.75 1.17 -2.37
C LEU A 94 -4.79 0.24 -2.99
N ALA A 95 -6.06 0.61 -2.97
CA ALA A 95 -7.12 -0.14 -3.63
C ALA A 95 -7.34 0.34 -5.05
N LYS A 96 -7.73 -0.58 -5.93
CA LYS A 96 -8.26 -0.25 -7.26
C LYS A 96 -9.75 -0.54 -7.31
N ARG A 97 -10.56 0.45 -7.68
CA ARG A 97 -11.99 0.27 -7.91
C ARG A 97 -12.21 -0.54 -9.20
N VAL A 98 -13.04 -1.58 -9.09
CA VAL A 98 -13.47 -2.41 -10.22
C VAL A 98 -14.98 -2.61 -10.11
N GLY A 99 -15.75 -1.76 -10.80
CA GLY A 99 -17.21 -1.73 -10.65
C GLY A 99 -17.60 -1.27 -9.24
N SER A 100 -18.26 -2.14 -8.49
CA SER A 100 -18.71 -1.90 -7.11
C SER A 100 -17.71 -2.34 -6.04
N ARG A 101 -16.62 -3.04 -6.40
CA ARG A 101 -15.64 -3.52 -5.43
C ARG A 101 -14.35 -2.71 -5.43
N LEU A 102 -13.72 -2.68 -4.27
CA LEU A 102 -12.33 -2.29 -4.08
C LEU A 102 -11.47 -3.55 -4.12
N LYS A 103 -10.64 -3.66 -5.15
CA LYS A 103 -9.71 -4.78 -5.31
C LYS A 103 -8.61 -4.68 -4.26
N ASN A 104 -8.41 -5.77 -3.53
CA ASN A 104 -7.40 -5.91 -2.51
C ASN A 104 -5.99 -5.98 -3.12
N SER A 105 -5.06 -5.24 -2.52
CA SER A 105 -3.64 -5.25 -2.87
C SER A 105 -2.73 -5.53 -1.67
N TYR A 106 -3.33 -5.98 -0.56
CA TYR A 106 -2.62 -6.31 0.66
C TYR A 106 -1.64 -7.45 0.40
N PRO A 107 -0.37 -7.34 0.85
CA PRO A 107 0.62 -8.38 0.58
C PRO A 107 0.21 -9.72 1.16
N ARG A 108 0.35 -10.80 0.38
CA ARG A 108 -0.13 -12.14 0.77
C ARG A 108 0.56 -12.66 2.02
N GLU A 109 1.82 -12.31 2.18
CA GLU A 109 2.65 -12.63 3.34
C GLU A 109 2.21 -11.92 4.63
N LEU A 110 1.38 -10.89 4.52
CA LEU A 110 0.82 -10.16 5.67
C LEU A 110 -0.64 -10.54 5.97
N VAL A 111 -1.28 -11.33 5.10
CA VAL A 111 -2.68 -11.76 5.27
C VAL A 111 -2.86 -12.51 6.58
N ARG A 112 -3.98 -12.23 7.26
CA ARG A 112 -4.27 -12.77 8.59
C ARG A 112 -5.57 -13.58 8.58
N ASP A 113 -5.49 -14.85 8.99
CA ASP A 113 -6.64 -15.76 9.05
C ASP A 113 -7.33 -15.83 10.44
N GLY A 114 -6.70 -15.26 11.48
CA GLY A 114 -7.17 -15.33 12.87
C GLY A 114 -8.16 -14.24 13.29
N LYS A 115 -8.46 -14.18 14.59
CA LYS A 115 -9.25 -13.10 15.20
C LYS A 115 -8.45 -11.79 15.15
N LEU A 116 -8.98 -10.78 14.44
CA LEU A 116 -8.25 -9.52 14.19
C LEU A 116 -8.59 -8.41 15.18
N PHE A 117 -9.84 -8.34 15.60
CA PHE A 117 -10.33 -7.31 16.50
C PHE A 117 -10.84 -7.94 17.80
N ALA A 118 -10.60 -7.27 18.92
CA ALA A 118 -11.35 -7.58 20.13
C ALA A 118 -12.83 -7.32 19.82
N GLY A 119 -13.70 -8.29 20.09
CA GLY A 119 -15.13 -8.07 19.93
C GLY A 119 -15.57 -6.88 20.77
N LYS A 120 -16.63 -6.17 20.34
CA LYS A 120 -17.23 -5.11 21.16
C LYS A 120 -17.50 -5.68 22.56
N VAL A 121 -16.90 -5.08 23.58
CA VAL A 121 -17.30 -5.27 24.98
C VAL A 121 -18.57 -4.44 25.19
#